data_AF-A0A202DX19-F1
#
_entry.id   AF-A0A202DX19-F1
#
_cell.length_a   1.000
_cell.length_b   1.000
_cell.length_c   1.000
_cell.angle_alpha   90.00
_cell.angle_beta   90.00
_cell.angle_gamma   90.00
#
_symmetry.space_group_name_H-M   'P 1'
#
loop_
_entity.id
_entity.type
_entity.pdbx_description
1 polymer ?
#
loop_
_entity_poly.entity_id
_entity_poly.type
_entity_poly.pdbx_seq_one_letter_code
_entity_poly.pdbx_strand_id
1 'polypeptide(L)'
;MKKYFPFISCLFLGFALGFYYSHYSFYKYHTGRLLQRIAPEEFEHGKGKPPKRGRGLEYRLGRLSEKLNLSPEQEAEVKKVLVDSRLQVRKLRDKTRPEFEEIRRQTDGKIESILDEDQKQNYQELKKKHRRRTHRR
;
A
#
# COMPACT_ATOMS: atom_id res chain seq x y z
N MET A 1 49.87 13.87 -8.08
CA MET A 1 49.92 12.83 -7.02
C MET A 1 48.84 13.19 -5.99
N LYS A 2 47.68 12.50 -5.96
CA LYS A 2 47.35 11.45 -4.96
C LYS A 2 47.48 12.02 -3.52
N LYS A 3 46.44 12.26 -2.69
CA LYS A 3 45.34 11.35 -2.29
C LYS A 3 44.30 11.96 -1.29
N TYR A 4 43.04 11.53 -1.45
CA TYR A 4 41.97 11.19 -0.47
C TYR A 4 41.36 12.20 0.52
N PHE A 5 40.15 12.68 0.18
CA PHE A 5 39.00 12.78 1.11
C PHE A 5 38.32 11.40 1.20
N PRO A 6 37.95 10.90 2.40
CA PRO A 6 36.53 10.56 2.61
C PRO A 6 36.08 10.60 4.09
N PHE A 7 35.12 11.45 4.42
CA PHE A 7 34.34 11.33 5.68
C PHE A 7 32.87 11.70 5.48
N ILE A 8 32.24 11.29 4.39
CA ILE A 8 30.77 11.34 4.25
C ILE A 8 30.31 10.12 3.44
N SER A 9 30.27 8.94 4.07
CA SER A 9 29.75 7.73 3.42
C SER A 9 28.94 6.80 4.34
N CYS A 10 28.23 7.33 5.34
CA CYS A 10 27.42 6.48 6.25
C CYS A 10 25.97 6.91 6.46
N LEU A 11 25.40 7.80 5.65
CA LEU A 11 23.98 8.21 5.76
C LEU A 11 23.16 7.97 4.49
N PHE A 12 23.41 6.86 3.77
CA PHE A 12 22.58 6.48 2.60
C PHE A 12 22.11 5.02 2.59
N LEU A 13 22.27 4.26 3.68
CA LEU A 13 21.75 2.88 3.76
C LEU A 13 20.42 2.74 4.53
N GLY A 14 20.01 3.75 5.32
CA GLY A 14 18.75 3.73 6.06
C GLY A 14 17.51 4.10 5.24
N PHE A 15 17.68 4.76 4.09
CA PHE A 15 16.56 5.23 3.25
C PHE A 15 16.11 4.19 2.21
N ALA A 16 16.99 3.26 1.84
CA ALA A 16 16.71 2.25 0.82
C ALA A 16 15.70 1.18 1.31
N LEU A 17 15.74 0.78 2.59
CA LEU A 17 14.78 -0.18 3.15
C LEU A 17 13.38 0.41 3.34
N GLY A 18 13.29 1.71 3.64
CA GLY A 18 12.01 2.42 3.75
C GLY A 18 11.31 2.58 2.39
N PHE A 19 12.08 2.84 1.33
CA PHE A 19 11.56 2.80 -0.04
C PHE A 19 11.20 1.38 -0.48
N TYR A 20 12.00 0.37 -0.13
CA TYR A 20 11.75 -1.03 -0.46
C TYR A 20 10.44 -1.56 0.14
N TYR A 21 10.15 -1.29 1.41
CA TYR A 21 8.89 -1.71 2.04
C TYR A 21 7.66 -0.91 1.56
N SER A 22 7.85 0.36 1.22
CA SER A 22 6.80 1.21 0.62
C SER A 22 6.46 0.76 -0.82
N HIS A 23 7.47 0.36 -1.60
CA HIS A 23 7.30 -0.21 -2.93
C HIS A 23 6.68 -1.61 -2.88
N TYR A 24 7.05 -2.46 -1.91
CA TYR A 24 6.53 -3.83 -1.78
C TYR A 24 5.01 -3.87 -1.54
N SER A 25 4.47 -2.93 -0.75
CA SER A 25 3.01 -2.79 -0.58
C SER A 25 2.35 -2.14 -1.80
N PHE A 26 2.98 -1.15 -2.44
CA PHE A 26 2.42 -0.53 -3.64
C PHE A 26 2.31 -1.51 -4.82
N TYR A 27 3.33 -2.36 -5.03
CA TYR A 27 3.29 -3.42 -6.05
C TYR A 27 2.19 -4.44 -5.75
N LYS A 28 2.08 -4.94 -4.51
CA LYS A 28 1.05 -5.94 -4.18
C LYS A 28 -0.39 -5.43 -4.31
N TYR A 29 -0.61 -4.12 -4.23
CA TYR A 29 -1.94 -3.51 -4.38
C TYR A 29 -2.23 -2.92 -5.77
N HIS A 30 -1.23 -2.69 -6.64
CA HIS A 30 -1.43 -2.12 -7.99
C HIS A 30 -1.01 -3.00 -9.18
N THR A 31 -0.07 -3.96 -9.06
CA THR A 31 0.33 -4.84 -10.19
C THR A 31 -0.36 -6.21 -10.21
N GLY A 32 -1.18 -6.55 -9.21
CA GLY A 32 -1.94 -7.81 -9.17
C GLY A 32 -3.10 -7.95 -10.17
N ARG A 33 -3.23 -7.05 -11.16
CA ARG A 33 -4.23 -7.19 -12.25
C ARG A 33 -3.75 -6.72 -13.63
N LEU A 34 -2.46 -6.40 -13.77
CA LEU A 34 -1.86 -5.98 -15.06
C LEU A 34 -0.76 -6.91 -15.56
N LEU A 35 -0.36 -7.92 -14.76
CA LEU A 35 0.54 -9.00 -15.17
C LEU A 35 -0.18 -10.36 -15.20
N GLN A 36 -1.44 -10.40 -15.62
CA GLN A 36 -2.21 -11.65 -15.76
C GLN A 36 -2.74 -11.86 -17.19
N ARG A 37 -2.10 -11.24 -18.19
CA ARG A 37 -2.47 -11.39 -19.61
C ARG A 37 -1.32 -11.83 -20.53
N ILE A 38 -0.10 -12.01 -20.01
CA ILE A 38 1.05 -12.47 -20.81
C ILE A 38 1.86 -13.49 -19.98
N ALA A 39 1.29 -14.67 -19.76
CA ALA A 39 1.95 -15.95 -19.46
C ALA A 39 0.87 -16.95 -19.02
N PRO A 40 0.65 -18.07 -19.73
CA PRO A 40 -0.19 -19.16 -19.25
C PRO A 40 0.68 -20.08 -18.38
N GLU A 41 0.54 -19.98 -17.06
CA GLU A 41 0.91 -21.09 -16.18
C GLU A 41 -0.21 -21.23 -15.15
N GLU A 42 -0.72 -22.46 -15.07
CA GLU A 42 -1.93 -22.85 -14.35
C GLU A 42 -1.79 -22.64 -12.84
N PHE A 43 -2.11 -21.45 -12.36
CA PHE A 43 -2.50 -21.27 -10.97
C PHE A 43 -3.98 -21.61 -10.84
N GLU A 44 -4.29 -22.86 -10.49
CA GLU A 44 -5.60 -23.23 -9.99
C GLU A 44 -5.96 -22.32 -8.80
N HIS A 45 -6.79 -21.32 -9.07
CA HIS A 45 -7.48 -20.56 -8.04
C HIS A 45 -8.53 -21.49 -7.41
N GLY A 46 -8.10 -22.27 -6.41
CA GLY A 46 -8.99 -23.05 -5.57
C GLY A 46 -10.19 -22.21 -5.15
N LYS A 47 -11.39 -22.65 -5.51
CA LYS A 47 -12.64 -21.93 -5.27
C LYS A 47 -12.97 -21.91 -3.78
N GLY A 48 -12.37 -20.98 -3.06
CA GLY A 48 -12.75 -20.63 -1.71
C GLY A 48 -12.50 -19.15 -1.49
N LYS A 49 -13.56 -18.34 -1.40
CA LYS A 49 -13.42 -17.01 -0.79
C LYS A 49 -12.99 -17.27 0.66
N PRO A 50 -11.79 -16.85 1.10
CA PRO A 50 -11.44 -17.01 2.51
C PRO A 50 -12.50 -16.27 3.34
N PRO A 51 -12.99 -16.86 4.44
CA PRO A 51 -13.99 -16.22 5.28
C PRO A 51 -13.49 -14.83 5.69
N LYS A 52 -14.39 -13.84 5.77
CA LYS A 52 -14.07 -12.48 6.24
C LYS A 52 -13.65 -12.53 7.71
N ARG A 53 -12.43 -12.98 7.98
CA ARG A 53 -11.78 -12.86 9.28
C ARG A 53 -11.57 -11.36 9.53
N GLY A 54 -11.99 -10.88 10.71
CA GLY A 54 -12.14 -9.47 11.03
C GLY A 54 -10.96 -8.61 10.54
N ARG A 55 -11.24 -7.55 9.80
CA ARG A 55 -10.22 -6.53 9.50
C ARG A 55 -10.19 -5.58 10.68
N GLY A 56 -9.09 -5.54 11.44
CA GLY A 56 -9.00 -4.61 12.56
C GLY A 56 -7.88 -4.92 13.55
N LEU A 57 -7.70 -4.00 14.49
CA LEU A 57 -6.74 -4.11 15.58
C LEU A 57 -7.08 -5.29 16.49
N GLU A 58 -8.35 -5.47 16.85
CA GLU A 58 -8.81 -6.56 17.73
C GLU A 58 -8.58 -7.95 17.12
N TYR A 59 -8.79 -8.10 15.81
CA TYR A 59 -8.48 -9.38 15.14
C TYR A 59 -6.98 -9.68 15.15
N ARG A 60 -6.13 -8.66 14.96
CA ARG A 60 -4.68 -8.83 15.04
C ARG A 60 -4.23 -9.17 16.45
N LEU A 61 -4.78 -8.48 17.44
CA LEU A 61 -4.50 -8.74 18.85
C LEU A 61 -4.91 -10.17 19.23
N GLY A 62 -6.16 -10.56 18.99
CA GLY A 62 -6.63 -11.92 19.30
C GLY A 62 -5.82 -13.02 18.60
N ARG A 63 -5.39 -12.79 17.35
CA ARG A 63 -4.50 -13.72 16.64
C ARG A 63 -3.10 -13.81 17.25
N LEU A 64 -2.58 -12.73 17.80
CA LEU A 64 -1.28 -12.72 18.49
C LEU A 64 -1.41 -13.35 19.87
N SER A 65 -2.47 -13.01 20.62
CA SER A 65 -2.79 -13.62 21.91
C SER A 65 -2.90 -15.13 21.80
N GLU A 66 -3.67 -15.64 20.85
CA GLU A 66 -3.86 -17.09 20.63
C GLU A 66 -2.56 -17.79 20.20
N LYS A 67 -1.83 -17.21 19.25
CA LYS A 67 -0.64 -17.87 18.68
C LYS A 67 0.57 -17.85 19.59
N LEU A 68 0.68 -16.84 20.44
CA LEU A 68 1.83 -16.63 21.30
C LEU A 68 1.51 -16.93 22.77
N ASN A 69 0.27 -17.33 23.09
CA ASN A 69 -0.22 -17.57 24.44
C ASN A 69 0.09 -16.38 25.37
N LEU A 70 -0.28 -15.17 24.94
CA LEU A 70 0.03 -13.95 25.69
C LEU A 70 -0.70 -13.94 27.04
N SER A 71 0.00 -13.51 28.10
CA SER A 71 -0.65 -13.19 29.38
C SER A 71 -1.54 -11.94 29.24
N PRO A 72 -2.47 -11.70 30.17
CA PRO A 72 -3.30 -10.48 30.17
C PRO A 72 -2.47 -9.19 30.15
N GLU A 73 -1.35 -9.15 30.87
CA GLU A 73 -0.44 -8.00 30.92
C GLU A 73 0.26 -7.81 29.56
N GLN A 74 0.72 -8.90 28.94
CA GLN A 74 1.36 -8.85 27.63
C GLN A 74 0.36 -8.43 26.54
N GLU A 75 -0.88 -8.90 26.60
CA GLU A 75 -1.92 -8.50 25.67
C GLU A 75 -2.20 -6.99 25.76
N ALA A 76 -2.25 -6.43 26.97
CA ALA A 76 -2.44 -4.99 27.17
C ALA A 76 -1.29 -4.16 26.56
N GLU A 77 -0.04 -4.60 26.73
CA GLU A 77 1.12 -3.92 26.13
C GLU A 77 1.14 -4.05 24.60
N VAL A 78 0.86 -5.24 24.05
CA VAL A 78 0.75 -5.44 22.60
C VAL A 78 -0.36 -4.57 22.01
N LYS A 79 -1.50 -4.44 22.71
CA LYS A 79 -2.59 -3.56 22.29
C LYS A 79 -2.13 -2.11 22.16
N LYS A 80 -1.38 -1.59 23.14
CA LYS A 80 -0.83 -0.22 23.10
C LYS A 80 0.07 -0.03 21.88
N VAL A 81 0.99 -0.96 21.62
CA VAL A 81 1.89 -0.91 20.44
C VAL A 81 1.10 -0.89 19.14
N LEU A 82 0.08 -1.74 19.01
CA LEU A 82 -0.76 -1.79 17.81
C LEU A 82 -1.58 -0.52 17.61
N VAL A 83 -2.08 0.10 18.70
CA VAL A 83 -2.80 1.38 18.64
C VAL A 83 -1.86 2.49 18.18
N ASP A 84 -0.69 2.61 18.80
CA ASP A 84 0.27 3.66 18.46
C ASP A 84 0.75 3.54 17.01
N SER A 85 1.10 2.33 16.57
CA SER A 85 1.46 2.06 15.17
C SER A 85 0.35 2.49 14.20
N ARG A 86 -0.92 2.21 14.52
CA ARG A 86 -2.06 2.64 13.70
C ARG A 86 -2.18 4.16 13.63
N LEU A 87 -1.92 4.87 14.73
CA LEU A 87 -1.92 6.32 14.77
C LEU A 87 -0.77 6.91 13.93
N GLN A 88 0.43 6.36 14.05
CA GLN A 88 1.58 6.80 13.25
C GLN A 88 1.33 6.63 11.75
N VAL A 89 0.82 5.46 11.34
CA VAL A 89 0.46 5.21 9.93
C VAL A 89 -0.63 6.17 9.46
N ARG A 90 -1.64 6.46 10.30
CA ARG A 90 -2.68 7.45 9.97
C ARG A 90 -2.07 8.84 9.76
N LYS A 91 -1.22 9.31 10.67
CA LYS A 91 -0.54 10.60 10.56
C LYS A 91 0.29 10.68 9.27
N LEU A 92 1.08 9.64 8.98
CA LEU A 92 1.88 9.57 7.76
C LEU A 92 0.98 9.66 6.52
N ARG A 93 -0.09 8.86 6.47
CA ARG A 93 -1.03 8.88 5.35
C ARG A 93 -1.67 10.24 5.18
N ASP A 94 -2.11 10.87 6.26
CA ASP A 94 -2.77 12.18 6.20
C ASP A 94 -1.79 13.27 5.71
N LYS A 95 -0.49 13.15 6.03
CA LYS A 95 0.57 14.00 5.49
C LYS A 95 0.85 13.75 4.01
N THR A 96 0.94 12.49 3.58
CA THR A 96 1.33 12.16 2.20
C THR A 96 0.16 12.17 1.22
N ARG A 97 -1.09 12.06 1.70
CA ARG A 97 -2.29 11.98 0.84
C ARG A 97 -2.38 13.13 -0.17
N PRO A 98 -2.14 14.41 0.20
CA PRO A 98 -2.20 15.52 -0.76
C PRO A 98 -1.19 15.36 -1.90
N GLU A 99 0.02 14.91 -1.60
CA GLU A 99 1.08 14.69 -2.61
C GLU A 99 0.66 13.59 -3.61
N PHE A 100 0.08 12.49 -3.11
CA PHE A 100 -0.47 11.45 -3.98
C PHE A 100 -1.65 11.94 -4.83
N GLU A 101 -2.53 12.76 -4.27
CA GLU A 101 -3.65 13.36 -5.00
C GLU A 101 -3.16 14.29 -6.11
N GLU A 102 -2.12 15.07 -5.84
CA GLU A 102 -1.50 15.94 -6.83
C GLU A 102 -0.90 15.16 -7.98
N ILE A 103 -0.08 14.15 -7.69
CA ILE A 103 0.52 13.29 -8.72
C ILE A 103 -0.55 12.65 -9.59
N ARG A 104 -1.65 12.18 -8.99
CA ARG A 104 -2.79 11.63 -9.72
C ARG A 104 -3.43 12.67 -10.62
N ARG A 105 -3.72 13.87 -10.11
CA ARG A 105 -4.33 14.96 -10.89
C ARG A 105 -3.46 15.35 -12.09
N GLN A 106 -2.15 15.48 -11.88
CA GLN A 106 -1.21 15.80 -12.95
C GLN A 106 -1.13 14.68 -14.00
N THR A 107 -1.11 13.42 -13.54
CA THR A 107 -1.11 12.25 -14.43
C THR A 107 -2.39 12.20 -15.26
N ASP A 108 -3.54 12.39 -14.63
CA ASP A 108 -4.84 12.42 -15.31
C ASP A 108 -4.88 13.52 -16.37
N GLY A 109 -4.40 14.74 -16.06
CA GLY A 109 -4.34 15.83 -17.02
C GLY A 109 -3.42 15.52 -18.23
N LYS A 110 -2.27 14.89 -17.99
CA LYS A 110 -1.38 14.43 -19.07
C LYS A 110 -2.04 13.37 -19.94
N ILE A 111 -2.73 12.41 -19.34
CA ILE A 111 -3.48 11.38 -20.08
C ILE A 111 -4.56 12.06 -20.93
N GLU A 112 -5.38 12.91 -20.33
CA GLU A 112 -6.48 13.61 -21.02
C GLU A 112 -5.98 14.48 -22.19
N SER A 113 -4.75 15.03 -22.12
CA SER A 113 -4.16 15.81 -23.22
C SER A 113 -3.80 14.99 -24.47
N ILE A 114 -3.67 13.66 -24.34
CA ILE A 114 -3.29 12.75 -25.44
C ILE A 114 -4.52 12.12 -26.10
N LEU A 115 -5.67 12.14 -25.41
CA LEU A 115 -6.90 11.47 -25.84
C LEU A 115 -7.73 12.38 -26.76
N ASP A 116 -8.44 11.77 -27.71
CA ASP A 116 -9.54 12.42 -28.42
C ASP A 116 -10.80 12.54 -27.52
N GLU A 117 -11.84 13.23 -28.00
CA GLU A 117 -13.04 13.53 -27.20
C GLU A 117 -13.82 12.27 -26.80
N ASP A 118 -13.96 11.29 -27.70
CA ASP A 118 -14.66 10.02 -27.41
C ASP A 118 -13.88 9.20 -26.36
N GLN A 119 -12.55 9.19 -26.48
CA GLN A 119 -11.67 8.54 -25.51
C GLN A 119 -11.70 9.24 -24.14
N LYS A 120 -11.75 10.58 -24.09
CA LYS A 120 -11.89 11.34 -22.84
C LYS A 120 -13.19 10.97 -22.12
N GLN A 121 -14.31 10.90 -22.83
CA GLN A 121 -15.59 10.52 -22.23
C GLN A 121 -15.52 9.13 -21.60
N ASN A 122 -15.00 8.14 -22.32
CA ASN A 122 -14.79 6.79 -21.82
C ASN A 122 -13.85 6.76 -20.60
N TYR A 123 -12.76 7.54 -20.65
CA TYR A 123 -11.80 7.64 -19.55
C TYR A 123 -12.44 8.20 -18.27
N GLN A 124 -13.30 9.23 -18.37
CA GLN A 124 -14.02 9.76 -17.21
C GLN A 124 -14.98 8.74 -16.59
N GLU A 125 -15.64 7.92 -17.40
CA GLU A 125 -16.50 6.84 -16.90
C GLU A 125 -15.69 5.77 -16.14
N LEU A 126 -14.53 5.41 -16.66
CA LEU A 126 -13.61 4.48 -15.99
C LEU A 126 -13.15 5.02 -14.62
N LYS A 127 -12.83 6.32 -14.53
CA LYS A 127 -12.49 7.00 -13.27
C LYS A 127 -13.65 6.97 -12.27
N LYS A 128 -14.86 7.32 -12.71
CA LYS A 128 -16.08 7.29 -11.87
C LYS A 128 -16.35 5.87 -11.34
N LYS A 129 -16.22 4.84 -12.18
CA LYS A 129 -16.39 3.44 -11.79
C LYS A 129 -15.35 3.00 -10.75
N HIS A 130 -14.10 3.43 -10.90
CA HIS A 130 -13.05 3.19 -9.89
C HIS A 130 -13.35 3.86 -8.56
N ARG A 131 -13.73 5.15 -8.56
CA ARG A 131 -14.07 5.89 -7.34
C ARG A 131 -15.22 5.23 -6.57
N ARG A 132 -16.28 4.78 -7.28
CA ARG A 132 -17.43 4.07 -6.69
C ARG A 132 -17.04 2.74 -6.02
N ARG A 133 -16.05 2.03 -6.56
CA ARG A 133 -15.54 0.77 -5.97
C ARG A 133 -14.73 1.01 -4.70
N THR A 134 -13.97 2.10 -4.65
CA THR A 134 -13.18 2.46 -3.47
C THR A 134 -14.06 2.99 -2.34
N HIS A 135 -15.14 3.72 -2.63
CA HIS A 135 -16.07 4.23 -1.62
C HIS A 135 -17.00 3.15 -1.02
N ARG A 136 -17.14 2.00 -1.68
CA ARG A 136 -17.98 0.87 -1.24
C ARG A 136 -17.27 -0.12 -0.30
N ARG A 137 -16.02 0.15 0.12
CA ARG A 137 -15.19 -0.74 0.95
C ARG A 137 -14.89 -0.14 2.30
#